data_AF-A0A9P0J4P4-F1
#
_entry.id   AF-A0A9P0J4P4-F1
#
_cell.length_a   1.000
_cell.length_b   1.000
_cell.length_c   1.000
_cell.angle_alpha   90.00
_cell.angle_beta   90.00
_cell.angle_gamma   90.00
#
_symmetry.space_group_name_H-M   'P 1'
#
loop_
_entity.id
_entity.type
_entity.pdbx_description
1 polymer ?
#
loop_
_entity_poly.entity_id
_entity_poly.type
_entity_poly.pdbx_seq_one_letter_code
_entity_poly.pdbx_strand_id
1 'polypeptide(L)'
;MKSPLLNSLLVLLQFVIVSLTYDDRGIMDSKRRTSNVCRDTSECPTNAICEPRSGGVYDYMEGQCVCRNGYFMKASGKSRECIEIADYGELCYMNEQCEFRLGKESFCNNGQCSCKSNSHYVITENACFNSSKIGEYCRLTSNCVVDKTTCQQGQCRCFRKHHPNLNKSKCLRDINLNEQCFTDDECVVENSHCMSGTCQCKSSHVRSEENDQLCLPLATSIYQSCQQDMQCSSIPNAVCESTNGTCVCQKDHHDINARCWSSVRLNGICESDENCVIAHSSCINKRCVCDEGFHETRDKFCSNAQKVQISFLVVALVVFTSMRLF
;
A
#
# COMPACT_ATOMS: atom_id res chain seq x y z
N MET A 1 27.65 0.46 -34.80
CA MET A 1 26.95 1.56 -35.49
C MET A 1 26.07 2.27 -34.46
N LYS A 2 26.51 3.43 -33.96
CA LYS A 2 25.78 4.20 -32.93
C LYS A 2 24.59 4.91 -33.58
N SER A 3 23.39 4.76 -33.02
CA SER A 3 22.15 5.23 -33.64
C SER A 3 22.08 6.77 -33.65
N PRO A 4 21.67 7.40 -34.75
CA PRO A 4 21.58 8.86 -34.88
C PRO A 4 20.48 9.48 -33.99
N LEU A 5 19.56 8.66 -33.47
CA LEU A 5 18.49 9.08 -32.58
C LEU A 5 18.98 9.44 -31.16
N LEU A 6 20.04 8.79 -30.67
CA LEU A 6 20.57 9.03 -29.32
C LEU A 6 21.29 10.39 -29.22
N ASN A 7 22.00 10.79 -30.28
CA ASN A 7 22.64 12.11 -30.36
C ASN A 7 21.62 13.25 -30.46
N SER A 8 20.52 13.04 -31.21
CA SER A 8 19.46 14.05 -31.34
C SER A 8 18.74 14.31 -30.00
N LEU A 9 18.52 13.25 -29.21
CA LEU A 9 17.92 13.35 -27.88
C LEU A 9 18.85 14.05 -26.87
N LEU A 10 20.16 13.79 -26.93
CA LEU A 10 21.16 14.44 -26.07
C LEU A 10 21.27 15.95 -26.36
N VAL A 11 21.23 16.33 -27.63
CA VAL A 11 21.27 17.72 -28.09
C VAL A 11 20.00 18.45 -27.65
N LEU A 12 18.82 17.85 -27.84
CA LEU A 12 17.56 18.41 -27.35
C LEU A 12 17.54 18.59 -25.82
N LEU A 13 18.10 17.64 -25.06
CA LEU A 13 18.22 17.76 -23.60
C LEU A 13 19.13 18.93 -23.20
N GLN A 14 20.26 19.10 -23.90
CA GLN A 14 21.17 20.23 -23.67
C GLN A 14 20.50 21.57 -24.00
N PHE A 15 19.75 21.67 -25.11
CA PHE A 15 19.02 22.89 -25.46
C PHE A 15 17.91 23.22 -24.45
N VAL A 16 17.19 22.23 -23.91
CA VAL A 16 16.16 22.46 -22.89
C VAL A 16 16.77 22.92 -21.57
N ILE A 17 17.90 22.33 -21.13
CA ILE A 17 18.62 22.76 -19.91
C ILE A 17 19.18 24.18 -20.07
N VAL A 18 19.71 24.53 -21.25
CA VAL A 18 20.20 25.89 -21.54
C VAL A 18 19.06 26.91 -21.54
N SER A 19 17.89 26.58 -22.11
CA SER A 19 16.74 27.49 -22.11
C SER A 19 16.13 27.71 -20.71
N LEU A 20 16.06 26.67 -19.87
CA LEU A 20 15.58 26.81 -18.49
C LEU A 20 16.54 27.62 -17.61
N THR A 21 17.85 27.46 -17.79
CA THR A 21 18.86 28.25 -17.04
C THR A 21 19.01 29.69 -17.55
N TYR A 22 18.67 29.96 -18.82
CA TYR A 22 18.65 31.29 -19.39
C TYR A 22 17.52 32.16 -18.80
N ASP A 23 16.34 31.57 -18.60
CA ASP A 23 15.16 32.29 -18.08
C ASP A 23 15.34 32.68 -16.60
N ASP A 24 15.88 31.79 -15.76
CA ASP A 24 16.18 32.09 -14.35
C ASP A 24 17.29 33.15 -14.19
N ARG A 25 18.35 33.10 -15.02
CA ARG A 25 19.37 34.16 -15.06
C ARG A 25 18.80 35.50 -15.52
N GLY A 26 17.90 35.50 -16.51
CA GLY A 26 17.23 36.71 -17.00
C GLY A 26 16.32 37.36 -15.95
N ILE A 27 15.61 36.56 -15.15
CA ILE A 27 14.76 37.06 -14.04
C ILE A 27 15.64 37.61 -12.90
N MET A 28 16.75 36.93 -12.56
CA MET A 28 17.72 37.41 -11.57
C MET A 28 18.42 38.71 -12.01
N ASP A 29 18.75 38.85 -13.30
CA ASP A 29 19.30 40.08 -13.87
C ASP A 29 18.29 41.24 -13.86
N SER A 30 17.02 40.94 -14.14
CA SER A 30 15.96 41.96 -14.13
C SER A 30 15.78 42.60 -12.73
N LYS A 31 15.82 41.81 -11.66
CA LYS A 31 15.67 42.29 -10.27
C LYS A 31 16.87 43.06 -9.71
N ARG A 32 18.02 43.03 -10.41
CA ARG A 32 19.24 43.76 -10.04
C ARG A 32 19.34 45.13 -10.72
N ARG A 33 18.59 45.35 -11.80
CA ARG A 33 18.62 46.61 -12.55
C ARG A 33 17.90 47.70 -11.77
N THR A 34 18.59 48.83 -11.58
CA THR A 34 18.02 50.00 -10.89
C THR A 34 17.32 50.96 -11.85
N SER A 35 17.27 50.71 -13.16
CA SER A 35 16.64 51.64 -14.13
C SER A 35 17.19 53.08 -14.12
N ASN A 36 18.27 53.37 -13.39
CA ASN A 36 19.05 54.60 -13.49
C ASN A 36 20.04 54.47 -14.65
N VAL A 37 20.11 55.51 -15.46
CA VAL A 37 21.17 55.67 -16.48
C VAL A 37 22.43 56.19 -15.79
N CYS A 38 23.60 55.74 -16.22
CA CYS A 38 24.88 56.16 -15.66
C CYS A 38 25.96 56.26 -16.75
N ARG A 39 26.94 57.13 -16.51
CA ARG A 39 28.19 57.17 -17.30
C ARG A 39 29.32 56.40 -16.63
N ASP A 40 29.36 56.47 -15.31
CA ASP A 40 30.33 55.81 -14.44
C ASP A 40 29.65 55.29 -13.16
N THR A 41 30.32 54.37 -12.47
CA THR A 41 29.85 53.77 -11.21
C THR A 41 29.65 54.77 -10.07
N SER A 42 30.33 55.93 -10.09
CA SER A 42 30.14 56.98 -9.06
C SER A 42 28.75 57.62 -9.10
N GLU A 43 28.06 57.55 -10.24
CA GLU A 43 26.67 58.02 -10.40
C GLU A 43 25.64 57.00 -9.88
N CYS A 44 26.09 55.80 -9.51
CA CYS A 44 25.23 54.71 -9.06
C CYS A 44 25.08 54.65 -7.53
N PRO A 45 23.97 54.09 -7.02
CA PRO A 45 23.79 53.84 -5.58
C PRO A 45 24.92 53.00 -4.98
N THR A 46 25.10 53.08 -3.66
CA THR A 46 26.03 52.19 -2.94
C THR A 46 25.72 50.73 -3.29
N ASN A 47 26.78 49.93 -3.51
CA ASN A 47 26.69 48.53 -3.94
C ASN A 47 26.09 48.30 -5.34
N ALA A 48 26.07 49.33 -6.20
CA ALA A 48 25.82 49.19 -7.63
C ALA A 48 27.09 49.41 -8.47
N ILE A 49 27.02 49.01 -9.74
CA ILE A 49 28.03 49.25 -10.79
C ILE A 49 27.32 49.75 -12.05
N CYS A 50 28.01 50.55 -12.86
CA CYS A 50 27.50 50.99 -14.15
C CYS A 50 27.83 49.95 -15.23
N GLU A 51 26.82 49.27 -15.77
CA GLU A 51 26.99 48.29 -16.85
C GLU A 51 26.59 48.89 -18.22
N PRO A 52 27.36 48.66 -19.30
CA PRO A 52 27.01 49.12 -20.63
C PRO A 52 25.70 48.50 -21.14
N ARG A 53 24.83 49.27 -21.81
CA ARG A 53 23.64 48.71 -22.47
C ARG A 53 24.03 47.94 -23.73
N SER A 54 23.85 46.61 -23.72
CA SER A 54 23.95 45.78 -24.93
C SER A 54 22.82 46.13 -25.91
N GLY A 55 23.13 46.82 -27.01
CA GLY A 55 22.20 47.04 -28.14
C GLY A 55 22.09 48.46 -28.69
N GLY A 56 22.84 49.44 -28.18
CA GLY A 56 22.84 50.81 -28.70
C GLY A 56 23.77 50.96 -29.91
N VAL A 57 23.21 50.95 -31.12
CA VAL A 57 23.90 51.34 -32.35
C VAL A 57 23.97 52.88 -32.38
N TYR A 58 25.19 53.42 -32.20
CA TYR A 58 25.56 54.85 -32.32
C TYR A 58 25.05 55.84 -31.26
N ASP A 59 25.18 55.56 -29.96
CA ASP A 59 25.17 56.67 -28.98
C ASP A 59 26.20 56.48 -27.86
N TYR A 60 26.93 57.55 -27.57
CA TYR A 60 28.04 57.59 -26.63
C TYR A 60 27.48 57.62 -25.19
N MET A 61 27.99 56.72 -24.34
CA MET A 61 28.18 56.92 -22.89
C MET A 61 26.97 56.79 -21.94
N GLU A 62 25.96 55.96 -22.23
CA GLU A 62 24.89 55.71 -21.24
C GLU A 62 24.75 54.21 -20.91
N GLY A 63 25.35 53.83 -19.78
CA GLY A 63 25.14 52.54 -19.11
C GLY A 63 23.91 52.55 -18.19
N GLN A 64 23.69 51.45 -17.50
CA GLN A 64 22.63 51.30 -16.51
C GLN A 64 23.21 50.85 -15.18
N CYS A 65 22.80 51.49 -14.09
CA CYS A 65 23.21 51.07 -12.75
C CYS A 65 22.56 49.74 -12.40
N VAL A 66 23.38 48.76 -12.05
CA VAL A 66 22.98 47.39 -11.69
C VAL A 66 23.57 47.07 -10.32
N CYS A 67 22.78 46.52 -9.42
CA CYS A 67 23.29 46.07 -8.12
C CYS A 67 24.35 44.99 -8.30
N ARG A 68 25.43 45.07 -7.50
CA ARG A 68 26.52 44.07 -7.49
C ARG A 68 25.96 42.68 -7.20
N ASN A 69 26.71 41.65 -7.60
CA ASN A 69 26.39 40.27 -7.21
C ASN A 69 26.23 40.18 -5.68
N GLY A 70 25.16 39.51 -5.23
CA GLY A 70 24.81 39.45 -3.81
C GLY A 70 23.87 40.58 -3.34
N TYR A 71 23.47 41.50 -4.22
CA TYR A 71 22.56 42.59 -3.89
C TYR A 71 21.36 42.62 -4.85
N PHE A 72 20.20 43.04 -4.35
CA PHE A 72 18.98 43.27 -5.14
C PHE A 72 18.53 44.73 -5.04
N MET A 73 17.82 45.20 -6.05
CA MET A 73 17.32 46.58 -6.05
C MET A 73 15.99 46.67 -5.29
N LYS A 74 15.92 47.60 -4.35
CA LYS A 74 14.68 48.04 -3.70
C LYS A 74 14.41 49.51 -4.03
N ALA A 75 13.20 49.79 -4.51
CA ALA A 75 12.72 51.14 -4.72
C ALA A 75 12.07 51.70 -3.44
N SER A 76 12.45 52.91 -3.05
CA SER A 76 11.83 53.67 -1.96
C SER A 76 11.46 55.07 -2.48
N GLY A 77 10.24 55.18 -3.03
CA GLY A 77 9.83 56.38 -3.76
C GLY A 77 10.68 56.62 -5.01
N LYS A 78 11.46 57.70 -5.02
CA LYS A 78 12.44 58.01 -6.09
C LYS A 78 13.84 57.46 -5.82
N SER A 79 14.12 57.04 -4.58
CA SER A 79 15.40 56.43 -4.21
C SER A 79 15.45 54.97 -4.65
N ARG A 80 16.64 54.52 -5.02
CA ARG A 80 16.91 53.13 -5.39
C ARG A 80 18.15 52.69 -4.65
N GLU A 81 18.00 51.62 -3.87
CA GLU A 81 19.04 51.12 -2.99
C GLU A 81 19.33 49.67 -3.34
N CYS A 82 20.61 49.30 -3.29
CA CYS A 82 21.05 47.92 -3.45
C CYS A 82 21.19 47.29 -2.07
N ILE A 83 20.28 46.36 -1.80
CA ILE A 83 20.10 45.68 -0.52
C ILE A 83 20.77 44.31 -0.60
N GLU A 84 21.55 43.94 0.42
CA GLU A 84 22.25 42.65 0.47
C GLU A 84 21.25 41.49 0.60
N ILE A 85 21.45 40.46 -0.22
CA ILE A 85 20.71 39.20 -0.18
C ILE A 85 21.24 38.40 1.01
N ALA A 86 20.34 37.91 1.86
CA ALA A 86 20.70 37.13 3.04
C ALA A 86 20.32 35.65 2.83
N ASP A 87 21.22 34.76 3.25
CA ASP A 87 21.03 33.32 3.24
C ASP A 87 20.38 32.82 4.55
N TYR A 88 20.06 31.52 4.62
CA TYR A 88 19.42 30.93 5.80
C TYR A 88 20.28 31.14 7.06
N GLY A 89 19.67 31.71 8.11
CA GLY A 89 20.34 32.04 9.37
C GLY A 89 21.18 33.33 9.34
N GLU A 90 21.36 33.96 8.17
CA GLU A 90 22.08 35.23 8.06
C GLU A 90 21.23 36.41 8.55
N LEU A 91 21.92 37.51 8.87
CA LEU A 91 21.28 38.73 9.36
C LEU A 91 20.38 39.35 8.29
N CYS A 92 19.19 39.73 8.71
CA CYS A 92 18.22 40.41 7.87
C CYS A 92 17.49 41.51 8.66
N TYR A 93 16.89 42.43 7.92
CA TYR A 93 16.02 43.48 8.41
C TYR A 93 14.66 43.47 7.70
N MET A 94 14.53 42.71 6.60
CA MET A 94 13.27 42.54 5.89
C MET A 94 13.18 41.20 5.14
N ASN A 95 11.96 40.77 4.84
CA ASN A 95 11.68 39.47 4.24
C ASN A 95 12.32 39.31 2.86
N GLU A 96 12.35 40.37 2.06
CA GLU A 96 12.84 40.39 0.69
C GLU A 96 14.31 39.97 0.56
N GLN A 97 15.11 40.19 1.61
CA GLN A 97 16.50 39.73 1.66
C GLN A 97 16.57 38.20 1.64
N CYS A 98 15.69 37.55 2.39
CA CYS A 98 15.59 36.10 2.49
C CYS A 98 14.93 35.53 1.22
N GLU A 99 13.86 36.18 0.74
CA GLU A 99 13.03 35.67 -0.36
C GLU A 99 13.76 35.57 -1.69
N PHE A 100 14.85 36.32 -1.88
CA PHE A 100 15.59 36.33 -3.14
C PHE A 100 16.27 34.99 -3.44
N ARG A 101 16.90 34.37 -2.42
CA ARG A 101 17.59 33.07 -2.55
C ARG A 101 16.73 31.93 -2.01
N LEU A 102 16.14 32.12 -0.82
CA LEU A 102 15.41 31.07 -0.11
C LEU A 102 13.97 30.89 -0.60
N GLY A 103 13.49 31.76 -1.50
CA GLY A 103 12.14 31.72 -2.02
C GLY A 103 11.08 32.31 -1.07
N LYS A 104 9.83 32.32 -1.55
CA LYS A 104 8.70 32.99 -0.86
C LYS A 104 8.29 32.37 0.47
N GLU A 105 8.77 31.17 0.77
CA GLU A 105 8.52 30.49 2.04
C GLU A 105 9.52 30.88 3.14
N SER A 106 10.39 31.84 2.87
CA SER A 106 11.30 32.42 3.87
C SER A 106 10.78 33.77 4.38
N PHE A 107 11.26 34.18 5.56
CA PHE A 107 10.99 35.49 6.15
C PHE A 107 12.10 35.87 7.13
N CYS A 108 12.17 37.16 7.43
CA CYS A 108 13.10 37.68 8.42
C CYS A 108 12.49 37.56 9.82
N ASN A 109 13.03 36.65 10.62
CA ASN A 109 12.53 36.33 11.96
C ASN A 109 13.56 36.75 13.01
N ASN A 110 13.22 37.69 13.88
CA ASN A 110 14.13 38.21 14.92
C ASN A 110 15.52 38.60 14.38
N GLY A 111 15.55 39.17 13.18
CA GLY A 111 16.78 39.62 12.52
C GLY A 111 17.59 38.53 11.82
N GLN A 112 17.07 37.30 11.70
CA GLN A 112 17.70 36.22 10.93
C GLN A 112 16.74 35.59 9.91
N CYS A 113 17.25 35.23 8.74
CA CYS A 113 16.43 34.56 7.73
C CYS A 113 16.05 33.14 8.18
N SER A 114 14.76 32.83 8.11
CA SER A 114 14.22 31.52 8.47
C SER A 114 13.03 31.15 7.59
N CYS A 115 12.61 29.89 7.62
CA CYS A 115 11.41 29.47 6.90
C CYS A 115 10.14 29.78 7.71
N LYS A 116 9.07 30.17 7.01
CA LYS A 116 7.75 30.43 7.58
C LYS A 116 7.19 29.19 8.29
N SER A 117 6.15 29.42 9.10
CA SER A 117 5.40 28.32 9.70
C SER A 117 4.84 27.39 8.63
N ASN A 118 4.90 26.08 8.89
CA ASN A 118 4.59 25.01 7.92
C ASN A 118 5.48 24.98 6.68
N SER A 119 6.69 25.51 6.77
CA SER A 119 7.73 25.40 5.74
C SER A 119 9.03 24.88 6.36
N HIS A 120 9.91 24.30 5.56
CA HIS A 120 11.19 23.75 6.00
C HIS A 120 12.30 24.13 5.01
N TYR A 121 13.53 24.15 5.53
CA TYR A 121 14.72 24.46 4.76
C TYR A 121 15.30 23.18 4.14
N VAL A 122 15.50 23.20 2.83
CA VAL A 122 16.10 22.09 2.08
C VAL A 122 17.53 22.49 1.69
N ILE A 123 18.49 21.95 2.43
CA ILE A 123 19.92 22.31 2.34
C ILE A 123 20.47 22.12 0.93
N THR A 124 20.07 21.06 0.24
CA THR A 124 20.58 20.74 -1.11
C THR A 124 20.14 21.73 -2.19
N GLU A 125 19.01 22.41 -1.97
CA GLU A 125 18.48 23.42 -2.89
C GLU A 125 18.69 24.84 -2.37
N ASN A 126 19.18 24.98 -1.13
CA ASN A 126 19.31 26.24 -0.42
C ASN A 126 18.03 27.09 -0.52
N ALA A 127 16.89 26.48 -0.19
CA ALA A 127 15.59 27.14 -0.27
C ALA A 127 14.60 26.62 0.78
N CYS A 128 13.61 27.45 1.10
CA CYS A 128 12.46 27.08 1.93
C CYS A 128 11.33 26.56 1.04
N PHE A 129 10.71 25.46 1.46
CA PHE A 129 9.54 24.87 0.82
C PHE A 129 8.44 24.67 1.84
N ASN A 130 7.18 24.80 1.42
CA ASN A 130 6.06 24.40 2.25
C ASN A 130 6.16 22.90 2.56
N SER A 131 5.88 22.55 3.81
CA SER A 131 6.00 21.20 4.34
C SER A 131 4.74 20.40 4.07
N SER A 132 4.87 19.36 3.25
CA SER A 132 3.83 18.39 2.93
C SER A 132 4.18 17.03 3.54
N LYS A 133 3.23 16.41 4.23
CA LYS A 133 3.34 15.06 4.79
C LYS A 133 2.96 13.99 3.77
N ILE A 134 3.14 12.71 4.12
CA ILE A 134 2.78 11.60 3.23
C ILE A 134 1.28 11.65 2.87
N GLY A 135 0.99 11.58 1.58
CA GLY A 135 -0.36 11.67 1.01
C GLY A 135 -0.86 13.10 0.76
N GLU A 136 -0.16 14.12 1.26
CA GLU A 136 -0.50 15.52 0.98
C GLU A 136 0.04 15.96 -0.39
N TYR A 137 -0.55 17.04 -0.91
CA TYR A 137 -0.17 17.60 -2.20
C TYR A 137 1.29 18.09 -2.20
N CYS A 138 1.98 17.84 -3.30
CA CYS A 138 3.30 18.37 -3.57
C CYS A 138 3.42 18.77 -5.03
N ARG A 139 4.29 19.76 -5.28
CA ARG A 139 4.71 20.12 -6.63
C ARG A 139 6.09 19.53 -6.96
N LEU A 140 6.98 19.52 -5.96
CA LEU A 140 8.34 19.03 -6.01
C LEU A 140 8.58 18.06 -4.85
N THR A 141 9.57 17.18 -5.00
CA THR A 141 9.99 16.30 -3.89
C THR A 141 10.42 17.10 -2.66
N SER A 142 10.96 18.30 -2.85
CA SER A 142 11.42 19.19 -1.77
C SER A 142 10.28 19.82 -0.97
N ASN A 143 9.02 19.66 -1.38
CA ASN A 143 7.88 19.94 -0.50
C ASN A 143 7.70 18.85 0.56
N CYS A 144 8.16 17.63 0.30
CA CYS A 144 7.87 16.49 1.13
C CYS A 144 8.83 16.43 2.33
N VAL A 145 8.31 16.73 3.52
CA VAL A 145 9.12 16.90 4.74
C VAL A 145 9.49 15.58 5.41
N VAL A 146 8.78 14.48 5.10
CA VAL A 146 9.04 13.17 5.68
C VAL A 146 10.18 12.49 4.95
N ASP A 147 11.15 11.95 5.70
CA ASP A 147 12.30 11.27 5.10
C ASP A 147 11.89 10.11 4.18
N LYS A 148 12.69 9.88 3.14
CA LYS A 148 12.46 8.89 2.07
C LYS A 148 11.11 9.05 1.37
N THR A 149 10.65 10.27 1.19
CA THR A 149 9.50 10.56 0.34
C THR A 149 9.91 11.22 -0.97
N THR A 150 9.07 11.07 -1.97
CA THR A 150 9.21 11.73 -3.27
C THR A 150 7.84 12.21 -3.72
N CYS A 151 7.82 13.30 -4.50
CA CYS A 151 6.59 13.76 -5.10
C CYS A 151 6.23 12.87 -6.28
N GLN A 152 5.16 12.10 -6.17
CA GLN A 152 4.68 11.18 -7.19
C GLN A 152 3.19 11.44 -7.44
N GLN A 153 2.84 11.72 -8.70
CA GLN A 153 1.46 12.03 -9.09
C GLN A 153 0.84 13.17 -8.26
N GLY A 154 1.66 14.17 -7.91
CA GLY A 154 1.24 15.33 -7.11
C GLY A 154 1.04 15.06 -5.63
N GLN A 155 1.47 13.90 -5.11
CA GLN A 155 1.40 13.56 -3.69
C GLN A 155 2.75 13.10 -3.15
N CYS A 156 3.06 13.43 -1.90
CA CYS A 156 4.22 12.89 -1.23
C CYS A 156 4.01 11.41 -0.95
N ARG A 157 4.83 10.55 -1.53
CA ARG A 157 4.77 9.09 -1.36
C ARG A 157 6.11 8.56 -0.91
N CYS A 158 6.10 7.47 -0.16
CA CYS A 158 7.32 6.78 0.20
C CYS A 158 8.08 6.34 -1.05
N PHE A 159 9.40 6.46 -1.00
CA PHE A 159 10.30 6.01 -2.03
C PHE A 159 10.21 4.49 -2.18
N ARG A 160 10.73 3.94 -3.28
CA ARG A 160 10.59 2.51 -3.61
C ARG A 160 10.96 1.60 -2.43
N LYS A 161 10.22 0.48 -2.29
CA LYS A 161 10.36 -0.51 -1.21
C LYS A 161 10.09 0.04 0.20
N HIS A 162 9.27 1.08 0.28
CA HIS A 162 8.81 1.64 1.54
C HIS A 162 7.33 2.02 1.44
N HIS A 163 6.65 1.99 2.58
CA HIS A 163 5.24 2.37 2.72
C HIS A 163 5.06 3.26 3.97
N PRO A 164 3.97 4.05 4.04
CA PRO A 164 3.70 4.87 5.21
C PRO A 164 3.34 4.01 6.42
N ASN A 165 3.87 4.35 7.59
CA ASN A 165 3.34 3.85 8.84
C ASN A 165 1.90 4.37 9.10
N LEU A 166 1.21 3.83 10.10
CA LEU A 166 -0.22 4.09 10.34
C LEU A 166 -0.57 5.59 10.46
N ASN A 167 0.30 6.38 11.11
CA ASN A 167 0.08 7.82 11.31
C ASN A 167 0.72 8.71 10.22
N LYS A 168 1.25 8.12 9.13
CA LYS A 168 1.85 8.84 7.99
C LYS A 168 3.01 9.76 8.37
N SER A 169 3.73 9.45 9.44
CA SER A 169 4.88 10.24 9.91
C SER A 169 6.23 9.70 9.45
N LYS A 170 6.29 8.44 9.01
CA LYS A 170 7.53 7.77 8.57
C LYS A 170 7.26 6.83 7.41
N CYS A 171 8.27 6.66 6.57
CA CYS A 171 8.32 5.60 5.57
C CYS A 171 9.05 4.38 6.16
N LEU A 172 8.31 3.30 6.37
CA LEU A 172 8.82 2.01 6.81
C LEU A 172 9.28 1.20 5.61
N ARG A 173 10.27 0.31 5.80
CA ARG A 173 10.68 -0.60 4.73
C ARG A 173 9.58 -1.63 4.50
N ASP A 174 9.40 -2.03 3.25
CA ASP A 174 8.50 -3.13 2.91
C ASP A 174 9.16 -4.45 3.35
N ILE A 175 8.58 -5.13 4.34
CA ILE A 175 9.04 -6.44 4.85
C ILE A 175 8.02 -7.52 4.49
N ASN A 176 8.49 -8.56 3.81
CA ASN A 176 7.68 -9.67 3.33
C ASN A 176 7.58 -10.80 4.38
N LEU A 177 6.71 -11.80 4.15
CA LEU A 177 6.62 -12.96 5.04
C LEU A 177 7.97 -13.66 5.19
N ASN A 178 8.26 -14.10 6.42
CA ASN A 178 9.51 -14.74 6.87
C ASN A 178 10.76 -13.84 6.87
N GLU A 179 10.66 -12.58 6.46
CA GLU A 179 11.73 -11.61 6.62
C GLU A 179 11.73 -10.99 8.02
N GLN A 180 12.87 -10.44 8.44
CA GLN A 180 13.04 -9.84 9.76
C GLN A 180 12.26 -8.54 9.92
N CYS A 181 11.51 -8.43 11.01
CA CYS A 181 10.73 -7.27 11.40
C CYS A 181 10.92 -6.94 12.88
N PHE A 182 10.54 -5.73 13.25
CA PHE A 182 10.53 -5.23 14.63
C PHE A 182 9.14 -4.78 15.07
N THR A 183 8.31 -4.32 14.13
CA THR A 183 6.94 -3.87 14.42
C THR A 183 5.97 -4.36 13.36
N ASP A 184 4.71 -4.60 13.75
CA ASP A 184 3.65 -5.07 12.86
C ASP A 184 3.49 -4.21 11.61
N ASP A 185 3.61 -2.88 11.78
CA ASP A 185 3.47 -1.91 10.70
C ASP A 185 4.50 -2.10 9.58
N GLU A 186 5.61 -2.84 9.76
CA GLU A 186 6.60 -3.08 8.69
C GLU A 186 6.16 -4.17 7.70
N CYS A 187 5.25 -5.04 8.10
CA CYS A 187 4.83 -6.19 7.33
C CYS A 187 3.81 -5.79 6.25
N VAL A 188 4.20 -5.86 4.98
CA VAL A 188 3.37 -5.37 3.86
C VAL A 188 2.39 -6.38 3.32
N VAL A 189 2.59 -7.67 3.61
CA VAL A 189 1.67 -8.72 3.21
C VAL A 189 0.36 -8.55 3.97
N GLU A 190 -0.76 -8.50 3.26
CA GLU A 190 -2.06 -8.32 3.89
C GLU A 190 -2.33 -9.45 4.90
N ASN A 191 -2.94 -9.10 6.03
CA ASN A 191 -3.20 -10.02 7.13
C ASN A 191 -1.94 -10.67 7.75
N SER A 192 -0.78 -10.04 7.60
CA SER A 192 0.44 -10.39 8.32
C SER A 192 0.72 -9.42 9.49
N HIS A 193 1.61 -9.83 10.39
CA HIS A 193 2.11 -9.02 11.52
C HIS A 193 3.49 -9.54 11.95
N CYS A 194 4.18 -8.79 12.80
CA CYS A 194 5.52 -9.15 13.24
C CYS A 194 5.44 -10.11 14.43
N MET A 195 5.75 -11.38 14.19
CA MET A 195 5.68 -12.42 15.22
C MET A 195 7.03 -13.13 15.34
N SER A 196 7.57 -13.18 16.56
CA SER A 196 8.89 -13.80 16.83
C SER A 196 10.03 -13.24 15.97
N GLY A 197 9.98 -11.95 15.65
CA GLY A 197 11.01 -11.25 14.87
C GLY A 197 10.94 -11.47 13.36
N THR A 198 9.89 -12.13 12.84
CA THR A 198 9.62 -12.26 11.41
C THR A 198 8.17 -11.95 11.06
N CYS A 199 7.92 -11.47 9.85
CA CYS A 199 6.54 -11.25 9.41
C CYS A 199 5.86 -12.60 9.17
N GLN A 200 4.71 -12.82 9.82
CA GLN A 200 3.92 -14.04 9.74
C GLN A 200 2.43 -13.72 9.59
N CYS A 201 1.65 -14.65 9.04
CA CYS A 201 0.20 -14.48 8.99
C CYS A 201 -0.39 -14.31 10.40
N LYS A 202 -1.41 -13.47 10.52
CA LYS A 202 -2.21 -13.33 11.75
C LYS A 202 -2.88 -14.67 12.08
N SER A 203 -3.22 -14.88 13.36
CA SER A 203 -3.78 -16.15 13.84
C SER A 203 -5.07 -16.62 13.15
N SER A 204 -5.83 -15.70 12.56
CA SER A 204 -7.03 -16.00 11.76
C SER A 204 -6.74 -16.33 10.29
N HIS A 205 -5.46 -16.44 9.92
CA HIS A 205 -5.00 -16.66 8.56
C HIS A 205 -3.87 -17.68 8.52
N VAL A 206 -3.67 -18.25 7.34
CA VAL A 206 -2.67 -19.27 7.05
C VAL A 206 -1.96 -18.93 5.74
N ARG A 207 -0.69 -19.33 5.61
CA ARG A 207 0.16 -18.96 4.45
C ARG A 207 -0.08 -19.84 3.23
N SER A 208 -0.57 -19.27 2.13
CA SER A 208 -0.87 -19.95 0.86
C SER A 208 0.28 -20.86 0.38
N GLU A 209 -0.07 -22.03 -0.13
CA GLU A 209 0.87 -22.99 -0.73
C GLU A 209 1.30 -22.59 -2.15
N GLU A 210 0.42 -21.90 -2.88
CA GLU A 210 0.67 -21.45 -4.26
C GLU A 210 1.39 -20.10 -4.34
N ASN A 211 1.19 -19.23 -3.35
CA ASN A 211 1.84 -17.93 -3.25
C ASN A 211 2.33 -17.71 -1.82
N ASP A 212 3.64 -17.82 -1.66
CA ASP A 212 4.29 -17.83 -0.36
C ASP A 212 4.30 -16.44 0.34
N GLN A 213 3.81 -15.41 -0.35
CA GLN A 213 3.57 -14.03 0.12
C GLN A 213 2.08 -13.69 0.24
N LEU A 214 1.23 -14.68 0.50
CA LEU A 214 -0.20 -14.51 0.67
C LEU A 214 -0.70 -15.21 1.94
N CYS A 215 -1.49 -14.50 2.73
CA CYS A 215 -2.20 -15.03 3.89
C CYS A 215 -3.68 -15.22 3.55
N LEU A 216 -4.13 -16.48 3.52
CA LEU A 216 -5.52 -16.86 3.27
C LEU A 216 -6.29 -16.99 4.58
N PRO A 217 -7.59 -16.67 4.62
CA PRO A 217 -8.41 -16.85 5.82
C PRO A 217 -8.45 -18.31 6.27
N LEU A 218 -8.22 -18.54 7.57
CA LEU A 218 -8.34 -19.86 8.19
C LEU A 218 -9.81 -20.22 8.39
N ALA A 219 -10.23 -21.36 7.86
CA ALA A 219 -11.55 -21.91 8.13
C ALA A 219 -11.59 -22.55 9.52
N THR A 220 -12.66 -22.29 10.26
CA THR A 220 -12.89 -22.72 11.66
C THR A 220 -13.99 -23.76 11.80
N SER A 221 -14.71 -24.06 10.72
CA SER A 221 -15.71 -25.12 10.66
C SER A 221 -15.79 -25.72 9.25
N ILE A 222 -16.29 -26.94 9.14
CA ILE A 222 -16.65 -27.51 7.84
C ILE A 222 -17.70 -26.63 7.13
N TYR A 223 -17.77 -26.76 5.81
CA TYR A 223 -18.57 -25.97 4.88
C TYR A 223 -18.19 -24.49 4.76
N GLN A 224 -17.19 -24.01 5.50
CA GLN A 224 -16.61 -22.69 5.26
C GLN A 224 -15.80 -22.68 3.97
N SER A 225 -15.79 -21.51 3.31
CA SER A 225 -15.11 -21.34 2.04
C SER A 225 -13.59 -21.51 2.18
N CYS A 226 -13.01 -22.19 1.20
CA CYS A 226 -11.58 -22.41 1.08
C CYS A 226 -11.19 -22.47 -0.40
N GLN A 227 -9.89 -22.32 -0.64
CA GLN A 227 -9.22 -22.46 -1.93
C GLN A 227 -8.15 -23.55 -1.86
N GLN A 228 -7.55 -23.74 -0.67
CA GLN A 228 -6.44 -24.66 -0.44
C GLN A 228 -6.67 -25.42 0.88
N ASP A 229 -6.15 -26.65 0.96
CA ASP A 229 -6.33 -27.56 2.11
C ASP A 229 -5.87 -26.95 3.43
N MET A 230 -4.78 -26.20 3.38
CA MET A 230 -4.20 -25.50 4.52
C MET A 230 -5.17 -24.53 5.23
N GLN A 231 -6.20 -24.01 4.56
CA GLN A 231 -7.25 -23.20 5.21
C GLN A 231 -8.12 -24.04 6.14
N CYS A 232 -8.28 -25.33 5.86
CA CYS A 232 -9.04 -26.27 6.68
C CYS A 232 -8.22 -26.88 7.82
N SER A 233 -6.94 -26.51 7.97
CA SER A 233 -6.00 -27.12 8.92
C SER A 233 -6.39 -27.01 10.39
N SER A 234 -7.28 -26.07 10.76
CA SER A 234 -7.81 -25.98 12.13
C SER A 234 -8.90 -27.03 12.43
N ILE A 235 -9.44 -27.66 11.40
CA ILE A 235 -10.50 -28.68 11.47
C ILE A 235 -9.82 -30.03 11.25
N PRO A 236 -9.72 -30.89 12.28
CA PRO A 236 -9.08 -32.19 12.14
C PRO A 236 -9.75 -33.03 11.05
N ASN A 237 -8.95 -33.67 10.20
CA ASN A 237 -9.40 -34.53 9.11
C ASN A 237 -10.27 -33.82 8.06
N ALA A 238 -10.12 -32.51 7.87
CA ALA A 238 -10.76 -31.76 6.80
C ALA A 238 -9.77 -31.37 5.70
N VAL A 239 -10.29 -31.25 4.48
CA VAL A 239 -9.58 -30.80 3.27
C VAL A 239 -10.48 -29.83 2.51
N CYS A 240 -9.88 -29.06 1.60
CA CYS A 240 -10.64 -28.16 0.76
C CYS A 240 -11.19 -28.91 -0.46
N GLU A 241 -12.51 -28.99 -0.58
CA GLU A 241 -13.14 -29.59 -1.76
C GLU A 241 -13.16 -28.60 -2.92
N SER A 242 -12.40 -28.90 -3.97
CA SER A 242 -12.20 -28.00 -5.12
C SER A 242 -13.46 -27.74 -5.95
N THR A 243 -14.48 -28.59 -5.86
CA THR A 243 -15.72 -28.46 -6.65
C THR A 243 -16.68 -27.43 -6.07
N ASN A 244 -16.82 -27.37 -4.74
CA ASN A 244 -17.68 -26.41 -4.05
C ASN A 244 -16.90 -25.27 -3.37
N GLY A 245 -15.57 -25.39 -3.26
CA GLY A 245 -14.70 -24.44 -2.59
C GLY A 245 -14.97 -24.35 -1.10
N THR A 246 -15.24 -25.48 -0.43
CA THR A 246 -15.50 -25.51 1.01
C THR A 246 -14.74 -26.62 1.74
N CYS A 247 -14.48 -26.40 3.03
CA CYS A 247 -13.84 -27.41 3.86
C CYS A 247 -14.81 -28.58 4.09
N VAL A 248 -14.42 -29.79 3.70
CA VAL A 248 -15.18 -31.01 3.92
C VAL A 248 -14.32 -32.05 4.61
N CYS A 249 -14.94 -33.09 5.14
CA CYS A 249 -14.19 -34.21 5.67
C CYS A 249 -13.39 -34.90 4.57
N GLN A 250 -12.12 -35.15 4.86
CA GLN A 250 -11.23 -35.85 3.96
C GLN A 250 -11.71 -37.29 3.71
N LYS A 251 -11.06 -37.96 2.77
CA LYS A 251 -11.38 -39.35 2.44
C LYS A 251 -11.42 -40.24 3.70
N ASP A 252 -12.36 -41.18 3.71
CA ASP A 252 -12.61 -42.13 4.80
C ASP A 252 -13.04 -41.48 6.12
N HIS A 253 -13.54 -40.23 6.06
CA HIS A 253 -14.18 -39.52 7.17
C HIS A 253 -15.55 -39.00 6.75
N HIS A 254 -16.44 -38.75 7.72
CA HIS A 254 -17.76 -38.18 7.50
C HIS A 254 -18.09 -37.13 8.57
N ASP A 255 -18.99 -36.22 8.23
CA ASP A 255 -19.46 -35.17 9.13
C ASP A 255 -20.52 -35.71 10.11
N ILE A 256 -20.25 -35.53 11.40
CA ILE A 256 -21.28 -35.53 12.45
C ILE A 256 -21.03 -34.33 13.36
N ASN A 257 -22.05 -33.48 13.50
CA ASN A 257 -22.03 -32.28 14.35
C ASN A 257 -20.86 -31.33 14.03
N ALA A 258 -20.61 -31.07 12.74
CA ALA A 258 -19.56 -30.19 12.24
C ALA A 258 -18.13 -30.67 12.55
N ARG A 259 -17.96 -31.99 12.72
CA ARG A 259 -16.67 -32.63 12.98
C ARG A 259 -16.50 -33.86 12.09
N CYS A 260 -15.26 -34.12 11.70
CA CYS A 260 -14.92 -35.22 10.83
C CYS A 260 -14.51 -36.46 11.64
N TRP A 261 -15.36 -37.47 11.59
CA TRP A 261 -15.17 -38.76 12.23
C TRP A 261 -14.76 -39.80 11.20
N SER A 262 -13.85 -40.70 11.56
CA SER A 262 -13.46 -41.80 10.67
C SER A 262 -14.67 -42.67 10.34
N SER A 263 -14.87 -42.93 9.06
CA SER A 263 -16.02 -43.65 8.52
C SER A 263 -15.85 -45.15 8.67
N VAL A 264 -16.52 -45.73 9.66
CA VAL A 264 -16.52 -47.16 9.96
C VAL A 264 -17.84 -47.77 9.53
N ARG A 265 -17.77 -48.81 8.70
CA ARG A 265 -18.94 -49.59 8.25
C ARG A 265 -19.30 -50.67 9.27
N LEU A 266 -20.47 -51.30 9.09
CA LEU A 266 -20.95 -52.39 9.95
C LEU A 266 -19.88 -53.47 10.18
N ASN A 267 -19.82 -53.97 11.41
CA ASN A 267 -18.83 -54.91 11.95
C ASN A 267 -17.38 -54.41 11.98
N GLY A 268 -17.09 -53.21 11.47
CA GLY A 268 -15.79 -52.54 11.61
C GLY A 268 -15.52 -52.11 13.05
N ILE A 269 -14.24 -51.87 13.37
CA ILE A 269 -13.82 -51.45 14.72
C ILE A 269 -14.10 -49.96 14.89
N CYS A 270 -14.77 -49.59 15.97
CA CYS A 270 -15.11 -48.21 16.31
C CYS A 270 -14.70 -47.88 17.75
N GLU A 271 -14.54 -46.58 18.02
CA GLU A 271 -14.27 -46.03 19.35
C GLU A 271 -15.49 -45.30 19.91
N SER A 272 -16.30 -44.69 19.05
CA SER A 272 -17.52 -43.97 19.39
C SER A 272 -18.63 -44.22 18.36
N ASP A 273 -19.87 -43.92 18.73
CA ASP A 273 -21.05 -44.06 17.86
C ASP A 273 -20.90 -43.23 16.58
N GLU A 274 -20.27 -42.05 16.67
CA GLU A 274 -20.03 -41.15 15.54
C GLU A 274 -19.03 -41.73 14.51
N ASN A 275 -18.31 -42.82 14.82
CA ASN A 275 -17.54 -43.49 13.78
C ASN A 275 -18.43 -44.25 12.80
N CYS A 276 -19.66 -44.63 13.19
CA CYS A 276 -20.49 -45.53 12.42
C CYS A 276 -21.25 -44.78 11.31
N VAL A 277 -20.76 -44.92 10.06
CA VAL A 277 -21.28 -44.17 8.90
C VAL A 277 -22.64 -44.67 8.40
N ILE A 278 -23.07 -45.85 8.84
CA ILE A 278 -24.34 -46.45 8.43
C ILE A 278 -25.45 -45.89 9.33
N ALA A 279 -26.50 -45.33 8.73
CA ALA A 279 -27.64 -44.84 9.48
C ALA A 279 -28.28 -45.95 10.33
N HIS A 280 -28.73 -45.59 11.53
CA HIS A 280 -29.28 -46.52 12.52
C HIS A 280 -28.26 -47.60 12.95
N SER A 281 -27.00 -47.20 13.14
CA SER A 281 -25.98 -48.04 13.72
C SER A 281 -25.18 -47.28 14.77
N SER A 282 -24.78 -47.99 15.81
CA SER A 282 -24.04 -47.47 16.96
C SER A 282 -22.82 -48.35 17.26
N CYS A 283 -21.86 -47.82 18.01
CA CYS A 283 -20.65 -48.51 18.39
C CYS A 283 -20.86 -49.38 19.63
N ILE A 284 -21.25 -50.64 19.42
CA ILE A 284 -21.51 -51.59 20.51
C ILE A 284 -20.39 -52.63 20.56
N ASN A 285 -19.79 -52.81 21.74
CA ASN A 285 -18.66 -53.73 21.94
C ASN A 285 -17.50 -53.49 20.94
N LYS A 286 -17.17 -52.21 20.70
CA LYS A 286 -16.13 -51.76 19.74
C LYS A 286 -16.42 -52.13 18.29
N ARG A 287 -17.66 -52.42 17.93
CA ARG A 287 -18.07 -52.65 16.54
C ARG A 287 -19.32 -51.87 16.18
N CYS A 288 -19.35 -51.33 14.97
CA CYS A 288 -20.56 -50.72 14.44
C CYS A 288 -21.60 -51.80 14.18
N VAL A 289 -22.75 -51.74 14.85
CA VAL A 289 -23.86 -52.68 14.71
C VAL A 289 -25.17 -51.92 14.59
N CYS A 290 -26.19 -52.55 14.00
CA CYS A 290 -27.50 -51.92 13.89
C CYS A 290 -28.13 -51.64 15.26
N ASP A 291 -28.80 -50.51 15.37
CA ASP A 291 -29.54 -50.10 16.56
C ASP A 291 -30.69 -51.07 16.85
N GLU A 292 -31.21 -51.01 18.07
CA GLU A 292 -32.33 -51.85 18.49
C GLU A 292 -33.53 -51.70 17.55
N GLY A 293 -34.09 -52.83 17.10
CA GLY A 293 -35.20 -52.87 16.13
C GLY A 293 -34.79 -52.79 14.66
N PHE A 294 -33.49 -52.66 14.36
CA PHE A 294 -32.96 -52.72 13.00
C PHE A 294 -32.16 -54.00 12.77
N HIS A 295 -32.19 -54.52 11.54
CA HIS A 295 -31.43 -55.70 11.13
C HIS A 295 -30.51 -55.38 9.94
N GLU A 296 -29.32 -55.97 9.96
CA GLU A 296 -28.36 -55.89 8.86
C GLU A 296 -28.93 -56.60 7.62
N THR A 297 -29.02 -55.85 6.52
CA THR A 297 -29.45 -56.37 5.21
C THR A 297 -28.29 -57.00 4.46
N ARG A 298 -28.59 -57.71 3.35
CA ARG A 298 -27.55 -58.26 2.46
C ARG A 298 -26.62 -57.18 1.90
N ASP A 299 -27.14 -55.97 1.72
CA ASP A 299 -26.40 -54.82 1.19
C ASP A 299 -25.63 -54.04 2.27
N LYS A 300 -25.52 -54.58 3.50
CA LYS A 300 -24.78 -53.98 4.62
C LYS A 300 -25.36 -52.63 5.10
N PHE A 301 -26.68 -52.52 5.15
CA PHE A 301 -27.41 -51.42 5.77
C PHE A 301 -28.29 -51.91 6.91
N CYS A 302 -28.73 -51.00 7.78
CA CYS A 302 -29.68 -51.30 8.85
C CYS A 302 -31.10 -50.96 8.40
N SER A 303 -32.03 -51.91 8.51
CA SER A 303 -33.44 -51.69 8.15
C SER A 303 -34.40 -52.30 9.17
N ASN A 304 -35.51 -51.61 9.41
CA ASN A 304 -36.62 -52.07 10.24
C ASN A 304 -37.77 -52.59 9.35
N ALA A 305 -37.45 -53.55 8.47
CA ALA A 305 -38.49 -54.23 7.71
C ALA A 305 -39.17 -55.25 8.64
N GLN A 306 -40.26 -54.83 9.30
CA GLN A 306 -41.24 -55.79 9.81
C GLN A 306 -41.62 -56.69 8.64
N LYS A 307 -41.34 -57.99 8.73
CA LYS A 307 -41.90 -58.97 7.79
C LYS A 307 -43.41 -58.86 7.88
N VAL A 308 -44.05 -58.12 6.97
CA VAL A 308 -45.50 -58.17 6.81
C VAL A 308 -45.79 -59.59 6.32
N GLN A 309 -46.15 -60.48 7.25
CA GLN A 309 -46.77 -61.74 6.88
C GLN A 309 -48.16 -61.41 6.33
N ILE A 310 -48.25 -61.17 5.02
CA ILE A 310 -49.53 -61.20 4.33
C ILE A 310 -50.02 -62.64 4.42
N SER A 311 -50.92 -62.90 5.36
CA SER A 311 -51.56 -64.20 5.49
C SER A 311 -52.36 -64.48 4.21
N PHE A 312 -51.96 -65.50 3.46
CA PHE A 312 -52.64 -65.97 2.24
C PHE A 312 -54.12 -66.34 2.45
N LEU A 313 -54.59 -66.42 3.70
CA LEU A 313 -55.99 -66.68 4.05
C LEU A 313 -56.95 -65.55 3.66
N VAL A 314 -56.49 -64.29 3.55
CA VAL A 314 -57.39 -63.16 3.22
C VAL A 314 -57.74 -63.11 1.72
N VAL A 315 -56.88 -63.64 0.85
CA VAL A 315 -57.14 -63.69 -0.60
C VAL A 315 -58.20 -64.74 -0.94
N ALA A 316 -58.31 -65.82 -0.17
CA ALA A 316 -59.30 -66.87 -0.41
C ALA A 316 -60.75 -66.41 -0.13
N LEU A 317 -60.97 -65.49 0.83
CA LEU A 317 -62.32 -65.01 1.15
C LEU A 317 -62.93 -64.10 0.08
N VAL A 318 -62.11 -63.35 -0.68
CA VAL A 318 -62.58 -62.44 -1.73
C VAL A 318 -62.94 -63.20 -3.03
N VAL A 319 -62.30 -64.35 -3.27
CA VAL A 319 -62.60 -65.20 -4.44
C VAL A 319 -63.86 -66.05 -4.22
N PHE A 320 -64.17 -66.46 -2.98
CA PHE A 320 -65.36 -67.28 -2.71
C PHE A 320 -66.68 -66.49 -2.71
N THR A 321 -66.67 -65.18 -2.46
CA THR A 321 -67.90 -64.35 -2.52
C THR A 321 -68.29 -63.92 -3.94
N SER A 322 -67.44 -64.15 -4.94
CA SER A 322 -67.70 -63.82 -6.35
C SER A 322 -68.16 -65.01 -7.21
N MET A 323 -68.26 -66.23 -6.65
CA MET A 323 -68.74 -67.44 -7.34
C MET A 323 -70.16 -67.90 -6.92
N ARG A 324 -70.91 -67.11 -6.13
CA ARG A 324 -72.32 -67.36 -5.84
C ARG A 324 -73.19 -66.17 -6.25
N LEU A 325 -73.30 -65.96 -7.56
CA LEU A 325 -74.37 -65.21 -8.24
C LEU A 325 -74.32 -65.59 -9.73
N PHE A 326 -74.58 -66.87 -9.99
CA PHE A 326 -75.18 -67.39 -11.22
C PHE A 326 -76.40 -68.20 -10.78
#